data_AF-A0A1F8HA64-F1
#
_entry.id   AF-A0A1F8HA64-F1
#
_cell.length_a   1.000
_cell.length_b   1.000
_cell.length_c   1.000
_cell.angle_alpha   90.00
_cell.angle_beta   90.00
_cell.angle_gamma   90.00
#
_symmetry.space_group_name_H-M   'P 1'
#
loop_
_entity.id
_entity.type
_entity.pdbx_description
1 polymer ?
#
loop_
_entity_poly.entity_id
_entity_poly.type
_entity_poly.pdbx_seq_one_letter_code
_entity_poly.pdbx_strand_id
1 'polypeptide(L)'
;MQTKFIKISAIIITLSFFLAGLVFAQEDRSPLDSSYLFHLYYDNGQLVADREVQFKYDVVPEIFVPETLNTQFPYKGEVINLKDEIAKTFQFDPRKGDPKFLKGKLSVKAPYVPDGQKVNFYDGQGNQLLSIFVSESSFCNDDGICNPDVGEDTKTCPSDCKQALPVPAASPDVPSAGGVSGMVKGVIYLIIGVVVIGGFWYWLKKRNRSTFPMPPLPPDTHV
;
A
#
# COMPACT_ATOMS: atom_id res chain seq x y z
N MET A 1 39.53 0.74 32.57
CA MET A 1 38.96 1.62 31.52
C MET A 1 38.25 0.84 30.39
N GLN A 2 38.68 -0.40 30.11
CA GLN A 2 38.13 -1.30 29.08
C GLN A 2 36.66 -1.74 29.29
N THR A 3 36.24 -1.95 30.55
CA THR A 3 34.89 -2.45 30.90
C THR A 3 33.77 -1.43 30.70
N LYS A 4 34.06 -0.13 30.65
CA LYS A 4 33.06 0.92 30.38
C LYS A 4 32.74 1.05 28.89
N PHE A 5 33.70 0.77 28.01
CA PHE A 5 33.50 0.83 26.55
C PHE A 5 32.61 -0.30 26.04
N ILE A 6 32.76 -1.52 26.58
CA ILE A 6 31.96 -2.69 26.16
C ILE A 6 30.46 -2.49 26.45
N LYS A 7 30.11 -1.85 27.57
CA LYS A 7 28.71 -1.56 27.93
C LYS A 7 28.05 -0.53 27.01
N ILE A 8 28.80 0.49 26.59
CA ILE A 8 28.30 1.54 25.70
C ILE A 8 28.11 0.98 24.27
N SER A 9 29.04 0.13 23.80
CA SER A 9 28.91 -0.54 22.51
C SER A 9 27.71 -1.48 22.44
N ALA A 10 27.43 -2.22 23.52
CA ALA A 10 26.26 -3.11 23.58
C ALA A 10 24.93 -2.33 23.47
N ILE A 11 24.82 -1.18 24.15
CA ILE A 11 23.63 -0.30 24.11
C ILE A 11 23.42 0.30 22.73
N ILE A 12 24.49 0.75 22.06
CA ILE A 12 24.39 1.31 20.70
C ILE A 12 23.92 0.25 19.70
N ILE A 13 24.43 -0.98 19.80
CA ILE A 13 24.01 -2.08 18.92
C ILE A 13 22.53 -2.44 19.16
N THR A 14 22.06 -2.50 20.41
CA THR A 14 20.64 -2.76 20.70
C THR A 14 19.75 -1.62 20.23
N LEU A 15 20.19 -0.36 20.38
CA LEU A 15 19.45 0.81 19.90
C LEU A 15 19.40 0.87 18.36
N SER A 16 20.47 0.45 17.67
CA SER A 16 20.49 0.33 16.21
C SER A 16 19.58 -0.78 15.68
N PHE A 17 19.46 -1.91 16.39
CA PHE A 17 18.47 -2.94 16.05
C PHE A 17 17.03 -2.47 16.30
N PHE A 18 16.79 -1.63 17.32
CA PHE A 18 15.48 -1.03 17.55
C PHE A 18 15.11 0.06 16.52
N LEU A 19 16.08 0.86 16.06
CA LEU A 19 15.82 1.84 14.98
C LEU A 19 15.67 1.18 13.60
N ALA A 20 16.31 0.04 13.35
CA ALA A 20 16.17 -0.70 12.10
C ALA A 20 14.82 -1.44 11.98
N GLY A 21 14.13 -1.71 13.10
CA GLY A 21 12.83 -2.38 13.11
C GLY A 21 11.63 -1.53 12.66
N LEU A 22 11.81 -0.22 12.46
CA LEU A 22 10.74 0.71 12.05
C LEU A 22 10.71 1.03 10.55
N VAL A 23 11.55 0.37 9.73
CA VAL A 23 11.35 0.37 8.28
C VAL A 23 10.24 -0.65 7.98
N PHE A 24 8.99 -0.27 8.26
CA PHE A 24 7.86 -0.92 7.64
C PHE A 24 8.02 -0.72 6.14
N ALA A 25 8.32 -1.80 5.42
CA ALA A 25 8.11 -1.84 3.99
C ALA A 25 6.60 -1.69 3.77
N GLN A 26 6.13 -0.47 3.47
CA GLN A 26 4.88 -0.31 2.75
C GLN A 26 5.13 -0.96 1.39
N GLU A 27 4.57 -2.15 1.23
CA GLU A 27 4.43 -2.76 -0.08
C GLU A 27 3.47 -1.84 -0.84
N ASP A 28 4.00 -1.02 -1.77
CA ASP A 28 3.22 -0.20 -2.69
C ASP A 28 2.41 -1.13 -3.61
N ARG A 29 1.37 -1.78 -3.08
CA ARG A 29 0.40 -2.53 -3.87
C ARG A 29 -0.54 -1.54 -4.52
N SER A 30 -0.73 -1.68 -5.82
CA SER A 30 -1.68 -0.85 -6.55
C SER A 30 -3.07 -1.07 -5.97
N PRO A 31 -3.90 -0.03 -5.76
CA PRO A 31 -5.30 -0.21 -5.35
C PRO A 31 -6.09 -1.12 -6.29
N LEU A 32 -5.65 -1.22 -7.55
CA LEU A 32 -6.21 -2.10 -8.58
C LEU A 32 -5.92 -3.60 -8.35
N ASP A 33 -4.97 -3.94 -7.49
CA ASP A 33 -4.63 -5.31 -7.11
C ASP A 33 -5.55 -5.83 -5.98
N SER A 34 -6.80 -5.38 -5.99
CA SER A 34 -7.84 -5.74 -5.03
C SER A 34 -8.99 -6.48 -5.71
N SER A 35 -9.80 -7.17 -4.92
CA SER A 35 -11.03 -7.81 -5.37
C SER A 35 -12.14 -7.64 -4.35
N TYR A 36 -13.39 -7.63 -4.82
CA TYR A 36 -14.53 -7.74 -3.92
C TYR A 36 -14.67 -9.20 -3.46
N LEU A 37 -15.03 -9.39 -2.20
CA LEU A 37 -15.43 -10.67 -1.63
C LEU A 37 -16.85 -10.54 -1.08
N PHE A 38 -17.84 -11.06 -1.81
CA PHE A 38 -19.25 -10.99 -1.41
C PHE A 38 -19.63 -12.15 -0.50
N HIS A 39 -20.34 -11.85 0.59
CA HIS A 39 -20.90 -12.84 1.52
C HIS A 39 -22.37 -13.06 1.20
N LEU A 40 -22.67 -14.22 0.62
CA LEU A 40 -23.99 -14.53 0.07
C LEU A 40 -24.51 -15.83 0.68
N TYR A 41 -25.81 -16.04 0.52
CA TYR A 41 -26.49 -17.28 0.89
C TYR A 41 -27.27 -17.78 -0.32
N TYR A 42 -27.03 -19.03 -0.69
CA TYR A 42 -27.74 -19.73 -1.75
C TYR A 42 -28.85 -20.57 -1.16
N ASP A 43 -30.04 -20.52 -1.77
CA ASP A 43 -31.16 -21.37 -1.43
C ASP A 43 -31.88 -21.82 -2.71
N ASN A 44 -31.53 -23.02 -3.18
CA ASN A 44 -32.15 -23.75 -4.28
C ASN A 44 -32.48 -22.90 -5.51
N GLY A 45 -31.51 -22.13 -6.01
CA GLY A 45 -31.64 -21.29 -7.19
C GLY A 45 -31.85 -19.81 -6.89
N GLN A 46 -32.13 -19.46 -5.63
CA GLN A 46 -32.13 -18.08 -5.17
C GLN A 46 -30.76 -17.72 -4.60
N LEU A 47 -30.42 -16.44 -4.73
CA LEU A 47 -29.21 -15.86 -4.18
C LEU A 47 -29.59 -14.60 -3.39
N VAL A 48 -29.20 -14.56 -2.12
CA VAL A 48 -29.43 -13.41 -1.24
C VAL A 48 -28.14 -13.02 -0.54
N ALA A 49 -28.05 -11.78 -0.05
CA ALA A 49 -26.95 -11.40 0.84
C ALA A 49 -27.03 -12.16 2.17
N ASP A 50 -25.90 -12.57 2.73
CA ASP A 50 -25.88 -13.23 4.05
C ASP A 50 -26.39 -12.24 5.10
N ARG A 51 -27.45 -12.62 5.81
CA ARG A 51 -28.10 -11.80 6.84
C ARG A 51 -27.34 -11.81 8.17
N GLU A 52 -26.44 -12.77 8.35
CA GLU A 52 -25.65 -12.93 9.57
C GLU A 52 -24.36 -12.11 9.56
N VAL A 53 -24.04 -11.46 8.44
CA VAL A 53 -22.85 -10.62 8.29
C VAL A 53 -23.27 -9.16 8.21
N GLN A 54 -22.60 -8.29 8.96
CA GLN A 54 -22.87 -6.86 8.96
C GLN A 54 -22.58 -6.23 7.59
N PHE A 55 -21.46 -6.62 6.98
CA PHE A 55 -21.03 -6.17 5.66
C PHE A 55 -21.32 -7.25 4.63
N LYS A 56 -22.02 -6.87 3.56
CA LYS A 56 -22.40 -7.81 2.48
C LYS A 56 -21.22 -8.17 1.59
N TYR A 57 -20.14 -7.40 1.69
CA TYR A 57 -18.91 -7.60 0.94
C TYR A 57 -17.73 -6.99 1.70
N ASP A 58 -16.54 -7.47 1.37
CA ASP A 58 -15.26 -6.86 1.74
C ASP A 58 -14.47 -6.51 0.47
N VAL A 59 -13.50 -5.59 0.60
CA VAL A 59 -12.45 -5.39 -0.39
C VAL A 59 -11.18 -6.05 0.14
N VAL A 60 -10.71 -7.09 -0.54
CA VAL A 60 -9.51 -7.84 -0.15
C VAL A 60 -8.33 -7.47 -1.06
N PRO A 61 -7.10 -7.36 -0.52
CA PRO A 61 -5.90 -7.00 -1.29
C PRO A 61 -5.35 -8.21 -2.05
N GLU A 62 -6.22 -8.82 -2.86
CA GLU A 62 -5.93 -9.97 -3.71
C GLU A 62 -6.41 -9.69 -5.12
N ILE A 63 -5.57 -10.01 -6.10
CA ILE A 63 -5.91 -9.93 -7.52
C ILE A 63 -7.08 -10.88 -7.81
N PHE A 64 -8.10 -10.38 -8.50
CA PHE A 64 -9.20 -11.22 -8.95
C PHE A 64 -8.72 -12.27 -9.95
N VAL A 65 -8.97 -13.54 -9.63
CA VAL A 65 -8.77 -14.68 -10.52
C VAL A 65 -10.13 -15.32 -10.80
N PRO A 66 -10.55 -15.43 -12.07
CA PRO A 66 -11.80 -16.09 -12.43
C PRO A 66 -11.86 -17.53 -11.90
N GLU A 67 -13.02 -17.94 -11.38
CA GLU A 67 -13.23 -19.31 -10.90
C GLU A 67 -13.20 -20.31 -12.06
N THR A 68 -12.72 -21.53 -11.78
CA THR A 68 -12.86 -22.65 -12.73
C THR A 68 -14.27 -23.22 -12.59
N LEU A 69 -15.06 -23.11 -13.66
CA LEU A 69 -16.49 -23.45 -13.66
C LEU A 69 -16.72 -24.90 -14.06
N ASN A 70 -17.48 -25.63 -13.23
CA ASN A 70 -17.86 -27.04 -13.46
C ASN A 70 -19.35 -27.19 -13.80
N THR A 71 -19.97 -26.16 -14.40
CA THR A 71 -21.40 -26.11 -14.72
C THR A 71 -21.63 -25.58 -16.14
N GLN A 72 -22.71 -26.04 -16.78
CA GLN A 72 -23.12 -25.54 -18.10
C GLN A 72 -23.84 -24.19 -18.04
N PHE A 73 -24.41 -23.85 -16.88
CA PHE A 73 -25.19 -22.63 -16.67
C PHE A 73 -24.64 -21.87 -15.45
N PRO A 74 -23.46 -21.23 -15.58
CA PRO A 74 -22.87 -20.49 -14.48
C PRO A 74 -23.70 -19.24 -14.17
N TYR A 75 -23.65 -18.82 -12.91
CA TYR A 75 -24.22 -17.54 -12.50
C TYR A 75 -23.27 -16.44 -12.97
N LYS A 76 -23.83 -15.24 -13.20
CA LYS A 76 -23.07 -14.08 -13.69
C LYS A 76 -23.18 -12.93 -12.71
N GLY A 77 -22.09 -12.21 -12.52
CA GLY A 77 -22.09 -10.92 -11.85
C GLY A 77 -21.62 -9.80 -12.79
N GLU A 78 -22.22 -8.63 -12.64
CA GLU A 78 -21.86 -7.41 -13.39
C GLU A 78 -21.56 -6.30 -12.40
N VAL A 79 -20.34 -5.76 -12.46
CA VAL A 79 -19.93 -4.59 -11.69
C VAL A 79 -20.28 -3.36 -12.50
N ILE A 80 -21.15 -2.52 -11.95
CA ILE A 80 -21.66 -1.31 -12.59
C ILE A 80 -20.99 -0.12 -11.93
N ASN A 81 -20.44 0.78 -12.73
CA ASN A 81 -19.77 1.99 -12.24
C ASN A 81 -20.76 3.13 -11.95
N LEU A 82 -20.26 4.26 -11.46
CA LEU A 82 -21.05 5.47 -11.17
C LEU A 82 -21.75 6.06 -12.42
N LYS A 83 -21.30 5.72 -13.63
CA LYS A 83 -21.91 6.11 -14.90
C LYS A 83 -23.01 5.15 -15.39
N ASP A 84 -23.37 4.16 -14.56
CA ASP A 84 -24.33 3.09 -14.88
C ASP A 84 -23.89 2.20 -16.05
N GLU A 85 -22.58 2.12 -16.30
CA GLU A 85 -21.97 1.26 -17.32
C GLU A 85 -21.48 -0.04 -16.68
N ILE A 86 -21.55 -1.15 -17.43
CA ILE A 86 -20.96 -2.42 -17.02
C ILE A 86 -19.44 -2.32 -17.15
N ALA A 87 -18.76 -2.02 -16.04
CA ALA A 87 -17.31 -1.88 -15.99
C ALA A 87 -16.59 -3.23 -16.06
N LYS A 88 -17.13 -4.25 -15.39
CA LYS A 88 -16.59 -5.62 -15.37
C LYS A 88 -17.68 -6.67 -15.26
N THR A 89 -17.37 -7.87 -15.72
CA THR A 89 -18.23 -9.04 -15.56
C THR A 89 -17.43 -10.20 -14.97
N PHE A 90 -18.10 -11.09 -14.25
CA PHE A 90 -17.52 -12.31 -13.71
C PHE A 90 -18.56 -13.43 -13.69
N GLN A 91 -18.08 -14.67 -13.57
CA GLN A 91 -18.93 -15.86 -13.49
C GLN A 91 -18.51 -16.69 -12.29
N PHE A 92 -19.48 -17.39 -11.71
CA PHE A 92 -19.27 -18.25 -10.56
C PHE A 92 -20.29 -19.40 -10.56
N ASP A 93 -19.96 -20.47 -9.82
CA ASP A 93 -20.87 -21.59 -9.61
C ASP A 93 -21.24 -21.67 -8.12
N PRO A 94 -22.48 -21.31 -7.73
CA PRO A 94 -22.93 -21.41 -6.34
C PRO A 94 -22.76 -22.82 -5.75
N ARG A 95 -22.79 -23.86 -6.59
CA ARG A 95 -22.70 -25.27 -6.19
C ARG A 95 -21.27 -25.80 -6.25
N LYS A 96 -20.33 -25.08 -6.88
CA LYS A 96 -18.94 -25.51 -7.09
C LYS A 96 -18.82 -26.93 -7.68
N GLY A 97 -19.75 -27.30 -8.55
CA GLY A 97 -19.86 -28.64 -9.14
C GLY A 97 -20.52 -29.72 -8.27
N ASP A 98 -20.99 -29.42 -7.05
CA ASP A 98 -21.71 -30.38 -6.21
C ASP A 98 -23.24 -30.31 -6.47
N PRO A 99 -23.85 -31.28 -7.17
CA PRO A 99 -25.29 -31.29 -7.41
C PRO A 99 -26.13 -31.48 -6.14
N LYS A 100 -25.52 -31.91 -5.03
CA LYS A 100 -26.20 -32.07 -3.73
C LYS A 100 -26.19 -30.78 -2.91
N PHE A 101 -25.44 -29.76 -3.33
CA PHE A 101 -25.47 -28.45 -2.69
C PHE A 101 -26.76 -27.70 -3.05
N LEU A 102 -27.77 -27.84 -2.19
CA LEU A 102 -29.07 -27.21 -2.37
C LEU A 102 -29.17 -25.86 -1.66
N LYS A 103 -28.46 -25.66 -0.55
CA LYS A 103 -28.48 -24.41 0.22
C LYS A 103 -27.24 -24.25 1.06
N GLY A 104 -26.85 -23.00 1.33
CA GLY A 104 -25.76 -22.68 2.25
C GLY A 104 -25.09 -21.34 1.97
N LYS A 105 -24.16 -20.98 2.85
CA LYS A 105 -23.33 -19.78 2.70
C LYS A 105 -22.33 -19.97 1.57
N LEU A 106 -22.03 -18.88 0.88
CA LEU A 106 -21.02 -18.83 -0.18
C LEU A 106 -20.31 -17.49 -0.18
N SER A 107 -19.04 -17.53 -0.57
CA SER A 107 -18.23 -16.35 -0.80
C SER A 107 -17.87 -16.29 -2.27
N VAL A 108 -18.15 -15.16 -2.92
CA VAL A 108 -17.91 -14.95 -4.35
C VAL A 108 -16.94 -13.80 -4.54
N LYS A 109 -15.86 -14.07 -5.26
CA LYS A 109 -14.89 -13.03 -5.64
C LYS A 109 -15.34 -12.32 -6.91
N ALA A 110 -15.06 -11.02 -6.99
CA ALA A 110 -15.29 -10.23 -8.19
C ALA A 110 -14.16 -9.21 -8.41
N PRO A 111 -13.93 -8.76 -9.64
CA PRO A 111 -12.95 -7.71 -9.91
C PRO A 111 -13.33 -6.41 -9.22
N TYR A 112 -12.37 -5.79 -8.54
CA TYR A 112 -12.55 -4.46 -7.96
C TYR A 112 -12.59 -3.38 -9.05
N VAL A 113 -13.40 -2.35 -8.83
CA VAL A 113 -13.56 -1.22 -9.74
C VAL A 113 -13.55 0.06 -8.90
N PRO A 114 -12.58 0.98 -9.09
CA PRO A 114 -12.43 2.19 -8.27
C PRO A 114 -13.66 3.10 -8.22
N ASP A 115 -14.42 3.17 -9.31
CA ASP A 115 -15.67 3.93 -9.49
C ASP A 115 -16.91 3.02 -9.40
N GLY A 116 -16.82 1.90 -8.67
CA GLY A 116 -17.89 0.92 -8.57
C GLY A 116 -19.12 1.44 -7.79
N GLN A 117 -20.30 1.42 -8.41
CA GLN A 117 -21.56 1.79 -7.77
C GLN A 117 -22.25 0.59 -7.11
N LYS A 118 -22.47 -0.48 -7.89
CA LYS A 118 -23.23 -1.66 -7.48
C LYS A 118 -22.78 -2.89 -8.26
N VAL A 119 -23.07 -4.07 -7.72
CA VAL A 119 -22.89 -5.35 -8.39
C VAL A 119 -24.23 -6.06 -8.51
N ASN A 120 -24.62 -6.37 -9.74
CA ASN A 120 -25.81 -7.14 -10.03
C ASN A 120 -25.45 -8.61 -10.23
N PHE A 121 -26.21 -9.51 -9.62
CA PHE A 121 -26.06 -10.94 -9.75
C PHE A 121 -27.23 -11.51 -10.54
N TYR A 122 -26.92 -12.42 -11.45
CA TYR A 122 -27.85 -13.07 -12.36
C TYR A 122 -27.74 -14.59 -12.24
N ASP A 123 -28.86 -15.29 -12.42
CA ASP A 123 -28.86 -16.73 -12.58
C ASP A 123 -28.27 -17.16 -13.95
N GLY A 124 -28.14 -18.46 -14.15
CA GLY A 124 -27.67 -19.03 -15.43
C GLY A 124 -28.62 -18.85 -16.62
N GLN A 125 -29.81 -18.26 -16.40
CA GLN A 125 -30.79 -17.91 -17.43
C GLN A 125 -30.77 -16.41 -17.76
N GLY A 126 -30.02 -15.61 -16.99
CA GLY A 126 -29.92 -14.16 -17.15
C GLY A 126 -30.96 -13.36 -16.35
N ASN A 127 -31.72 -13.98 -15.45
CA ASN A 127 -32.61 -13.25 -14.55
C ASN A 127 -31.81 -12.64 -13.41
N GLN A 128 -32.02 -11.35 -13.14
CA GLN A 128 -31.38 -10.67 -12.01
C GLN A 128 -31.95 -11.17 -10.69
N LEU A 129 -31.08 -11.63 -9.79
CA LEU A 129 -31.43 -12.17 -8.48
C LEU A 129 -31.21 -11.17 -7.34
N LEU A 130 -30.11 -10.42 -7.41
CA LEU A 130 -29.63 -9.59 -6.30
C LEU A 130 -28.85 -8.38 -6.84
N SER A 131 -28.92 -7.27 -6.13
CA SER A 131 -28.04 -6.11 -6.34
C SER A 131 -27.43 -5.69 -5.01
N ILE A 132 -26.11 -5.49 -4.97
CA ILE A 132 -25.37 -5.03 -3.78
C ILE A 132 -24.64 -3.75 -4.15
N PHE A 133 -24.92 -2.67 -3.43
CA PHE A 133 -24.19 -1.41 -3.58
C PHE A 133 -22.77 -1.56 -3.01
N VAL A 134 -21.78 -1.14 -3.80
CA VAL A 134 -20.35 -1.16 -3.44
C VAL A 134 -19.71 0.23 -3.43
N SER A 135 -20.53 1.28 -3.65
CA SER A 135 -20.12 2.69 -3.70
C SER A 135 -19.42 3.17 -2.42
N GLU A 136 -19.68 2.55 -1.27
CA GLU A 136 -19.00 2.89 -0.01
C GLU A 136 -17.50 2.56 -0.02
N SER A 137 -17.07 1.66 -0.92
CA SER A 137 -15.66 1.27 -1.09
C SER A 137 -15.02 1.88 -2.34
N SER A 138 -15.75 2.73 -3.06
CA SER A 138 -15.29 3.44 -4.24
C SER A 138 -14.50 4.68 -3.80
N PHE A 139 -13.24 4.76 -4.21
CA PHE A 139 -12.42 5.94 -3.93
C PHE A 139 -12.40 6.94 -5.09
N CYS A 140 -12.76 6.53 -6.31
CA CYS A 140 -12.91 7.43 -7.46
C CYS A 140 -14.37 7.87 -7.56
N ASN A 141 -14.64 9.13 -7.24
CA ASN A 141 -16.01 9.64 -7.06
C ASN A 141 -16.50 10.56 -8.20
N ASP A 142 -15.68 10.81 -9.23
CA ASP A 142 -15.98 11.69 -10.37
C ASP A 142 -16.28 13.15 -9.95
N ASP A 143 -15.71 13.64 -8.85
CA ASP A 143 -15.94 15.01 -8.34
C ASP A 143 -15.07 16.10 -8.99
N GLY A 144 -14.15 15.70 -9.87
CA GLY A 144 -13.20 16.54 -10.58
C GLY A 144 -11.94 16.91 -9.79
N ILE A 145 -11.75 16.38 -8.58
CA ILE A 145 -10.61 16.63 -7.70
C ILE A 145 -9.75 15.38 -7.59
N CYS A 146 -8.60 15.37 -8.26
CA CYS A 146 -7.63 14.28 -8.11
C CYS A 146 -7.02 14.26 -6.70
N ASN A 147 -7.42 13.30 -5.87
CA ASN A 147 -6.96 13.14 -4.48
C ASN A 147 -6.01 11.93 -4.32
N PRO A 148 -4.68 12.15 -4.35
CA PRO A 148 -3.72 11.06 -4.23
C PRO A 148 -3.73 10.38 -2.84
N ASP A 149 -4.23 11.05 -1.79
CA ASP A 149 -4.24 10.50 -0.43
C ASP A 149 -5.22 9.32 -0.28
N VAL A 150 -6.21 9.21 -1.18
CA VAL A 150 -7.17 8.09 -1.23
C VAL A 150 -6.88 7.11 -2.37
N GLY A 151 -5.75 7.28 -3.07
CA GLY A 151 -5.31 6.38 -4.14
C GLY A 151 -5.81 6.75 -5.54
N GLU A 152 -6.34 7.97 -5.74
CA GLU A 152 -6.65 8.47 -7.08
C GLU A 152 -5.39 8.91 -7.82
N ASP A 153 -5.24 8.39 -9.03
CA ASP A 153 -4.25 8.82 -10.00
C ASP A 153 -4.78 8.69 -11.43
N THR A 154 -3.96 9.05 -12.42
CA THR A 154 -4.34 8.99 -13.84
C THR A 154 -4.70 7.58 -14.35
N LYS A 155 -4.37 6.52 -13.61
CA LYS A 155 -4.67 5.13 -13.94
C LYS A 155 -5.89 4.61 -13.17
N THR A 156 -6.04 4.99 -11.90
CA THR A 156 -7.12 4.50 -11.02
C THR A 156 -8.38 5.35 -11.10
N CYS A 157 -8.24 6.66 -11.38
CA CYS A 157 -9.35 7.60 -11.50
C CYS A 157 -9.10 8.63 -12.61
N PRO A 158 -9.11 8.21 -13.90
CA PRO A 158 -8.78 9.10 -15.03
C PRO A 158 -9.78 10.25 -15.25
N SER A 159 -10.99 10.13 -14.71
CA SER A 159 -12.02 11.16 -14.72
C SER A 159 -11.60 12.40 -13.95
N ASP A 160 -11.09 12.21 -12.73
CA ASP A 160 -10.66 13.28 -11.82
C ASP A 160 -9.18 13.63 -12.05
N CYS A 161 -8.35 12.62 -12.27
CA CYS A 161 -6.93 12.76 -12.55
C CYS A 161 -6.65 12.80 -14.05
N LYS A 162 -6.98 13.93 -14.69
CA LYS A 162 -6.65 14.16 -16.10
C LYS A 162 -5.14 14.28 -16.27
N GLN A 163 -4.55 13.54 -17.23
CA GLN A 163 -3.22 13.88 -17.72
C GLN A 163 -3.28 15.26 -18.36
N ALA A 164 -2.42 16.19 -17.91
CA ALA A 164 -2.20 17.42 -18.64
C ALA A 164 -1.83 17.04 -20.09
N LEU A 165 -2.63 17.48 -21.06
CA LEU A 165 -2.26 17.40 -22.47
C LEU A 165 -0.86 18.04 -22.61
N PRO A 166 0.07 17.46 -23.38
CA PRO A 166 1.34 18.10 -23.63
C PRO A 166 1.07 19.45 -24.30
N VAL A 167 1.24 20.53 -23.54
CA VAL A 167 1.26 21.88 -24.07
C VAL A 167 2.39 21.92 -25.11
N PRO A 168 2.16 22.40 -26.35
CA PRO A 168 3.23 22.52 -27.34
C PRO A 168 4.41 23.28 -26.73
N ALA A 169 5.60 22.69 -26.85
CA ALA A 169 6.81 23.15 -26.18
C ALA A 169 7.10 24.63 -26.46
N ALA A 170 6.96 25.46 -25.45
CA ALA A 170 7.70 26.71 -25.33
C ALA A 170 8.68 26.54 -24.16
N SER A 171 9.94 26.29 -24.50
CA SER A 171 11.10 26.42 -23.61
C SER A 171 11.79 27.77 -23.89
N PRO A 172 12.52 28.39 -22.94
CA PRO A 172 13.27 27.73 -21.87
C PRO A 172 13.09 28.24 -20.42
N ASP A 173 13.26 27.26 -19.53
CA ASP A 173 14.02 27.23 -18.27
C ASP A 173 13.63 28.14 -17.09
N VAL A 174 12.86 27.54 -16.18
CA VAL A 174 12.98 27.78 -14.73
C VAL A 174 13.51 26.49 -14.10
N PRO A 175 14.61 26.51 -13.31
CA PRO A 175 15.16 25.30 -12.73
C PRO A 175 14.19 24.74 -11.69
N SER A 176 13.49 23.68 -12.09
CA SER A 176 12.68 22.86 -11.21
C SER A 176 13.61 22.20 -10.18
N ALA A 177 13.43 22.55 -8.90
CA ALA A 177 14.12 21.93 -7.79
C ALA A 177 13.75 20.44 -7.78
N GLY A 178 14.67 19.62 -8.28
CA GLY A 178 14.49 18.19 -8.48
C GLY A 178 14.08 17.49 -7.19
N GLY A 179 12.88 16.90 -7.22
CA GLY A 179 12.44 15.91 -6.23
C GLY A 179 13.39 14.72 -6.26
N VAL A 180 14.28 14.64 -5.27
CA VAL A 180 15.16 13.50 -5.07
C VAL A 180 14.32 12.30 -4.65
N SER A 181 14.21 11.32 -5.54
CA SER A 181 13.72 9.96 -5.31
C SER A 181 14.15 9.44 -3.94
N GLY A 182 13.27 8.72 -3.24
CA GLY A 182 13.49 8.22 -1.88
C GLY A 182 14.81 7.46 -1.70
N MET A 183 15.32 6.82 -2.76
CA MET A 183 16.63 6.18 -2.79
C MET A 183 17.79 7.17 -2.66
N VAL A 184 17.68 8.34 -3.30
CA VAL A 184 18.69 9.41 -3.24
C VAL A 184 18.66 10.12 -1.88
N LYS A 185 17.47 10.34 -1.30
CA LYS A 185 17.36 10.83 0.09
C LYS A 185 18.02 9.86 1.08
N GLY A 186 17.83 8.56 0.90
CA GLY A 186 18.49 7.53 1.71
C GLY A 186 20.02 7.60 1.63
N VAL A 187 20.57 7.75 0.41
CA VAL A 187 22.03 7.89 0.22
C VAL A 187 22.56 9.19 0.83
N ILE A 188 21.84 10.31 0.70
CA ILE A 188 22.22 11.60 1.30
C ILE A 188 22.30 11.49 2.83
N TYR A 189 21.30 10.89 3.48
CA TYR A 189 21.32 10.71 4.93
C TYR A 189 22.44 9.77 5.39
N LEU A 190 22.76 8.74 4.60
CA LEU A 190 23.86 7.83 4.89
C LEU A 190 25.21 8.56 4.85
N ILE A 191 25.44 9.40 3.82
CA ILE A 191 26.66 10.22 3.70
C ILE A 191 26.78 11.21 4.87
N ILE A 192 25.69 11.92 5.21
CA ILE A 192 25.68 12.84 6.35
C ILE A 192 26.03 12.11 7.65
N GLY A 193 25.44 10.93 7.88
CA GLY A 193 25.74 10.10 9.04
C GLY A 193 27.22 9.72 9.15
N VAL A 194 27.84 9.32 8.04
CA VAL A 194 29.28 8.97 7.99
C VAL A 194 30.16 10.18 8.28
N VAL A 195 29.83 11.36 7.73
CA VAL A 195 30.59 12.60 7.96
C VAL A 195 30.49 13.05 9.42
N VAL A 196 29.31 13.00 10.03
CA VAL A 196 29.12 13.40 11.44
C VAL A 196 29.88 12.46 12.37
N ILE A 197 29.77 11.14 12.16
CA ILE A 197 30.48 10.14 12.99
C ILE A 197 32.00 10.26 12.79
N GLY A 198 32.46 10.36 11.54
CA GLY A 198 33.89 10.50 11.22
C GLY A 198 34.50 11.81 11.74
N GLY A 199 33.78 12.92 11.59
CA GLY A 199 34.18 14.23 12.08
C GLY A 199 34.26 14.27 13.61
N PHE A 200 33.29 13.69 14.31
CA PHE A 200 33.29 13.58 15.77
C PHE A 200 34.46 12.71 16.28
N TRP A 201 34.75 11.59 15.60
CA TRP A 201 35.86 10.71 15.95
C TRP A 201 37.23 11.38 15.73
N TYR A 202 37.38 12.12 14.63
CA TYR A 202 38.59 12.89 14.34
C TYR A 202 38.82 14.02 15.35
N TRP A 203 37.75 14.72 15.74
CA TRP A 203 37.81 15.77 16.76
C TRP A 203 38.22 15.24 18.14
N LEU A 204 37.66 14.10 18.57
CA LEU A 204 38.06 13.43 19.80
C LEU A 204 39.54 13.01 19.77
N LYS A 205 40.03 12.51 18.63
CA LYS A 205 41.44 12.12 18.45
C LYS A 205 42.38 13.33 18.53
N LYS A 206 41.96 14.50 18.03
CA LYS A 206 42.75 15.73 18.11
C LYS A 206 42.85 16.26 19.55
N ARG A 207 41.79 16.10 20.35
CA ARG A 207 41.76 16.59 21.74
C ARG A 207 42.70 15.82 22.69
N ASN A 208 42.94 14.54 22.41
CA ASN A 208 43.88 13.72 23.19
C ASN A 208 45.38 13.98 22.89
N ARG A 209 45.72 14.90 21.98
CA ARG A 209 47.11 15.28 21.67
C ARG A 209 47.59 16.57 22.34
N SER A 210 46.71 17.29 23.05
CA SER A 210 47.09 18.52 23.77
C SER A 210 47.48 18.21 25.21
N THR A 211 48.66 17.64 25.41
CA THR A 211 49.30 17.56 26.73
C THR A 211 49.83 18.95 27.09
N PHE A 212 49.42 19.46 28.25
CA PHE A 212 49.87 20.74 28.82
C PHE A 212 51.41 20.77 29.00
N PRO A 213 52.12 21.86 28.65
CA PRO A 213 53.51 22.02 29.04
C PRO A 213 53.59 22.31 30.54
N MET A 214 54.32 21.50 31.30
CA MET A 214 54.69 21.80 32.69
C MET A 214 55.66 22.99 32.74
N PRO A 215 55.59 23.85 33.78
CA PRO A 215 56.57 24.89 34.00
C PRO A 215 57.93 24.29 34.42
N PRO A 216 59.06 24.96 34.08
CA PRO A 216 60.39 24.47 34.43
C PRO A 216 60.68 24.57 35.94
N LEU A 217 61.36 23.56 36.47
CA LEU A 217 61.87 23.50 37.85
C LEU A 217 63.03 24.49 38.06
N PRO A 218 63.17 25.10 39.25
CA PRO A 218 64.30 25.97 39.58
C PRO A 218 65.60 25.16 39.77
N PRO A 219 66.77 25.77 39.52
CA PRO A 219 68.06 25.09 39.66
C PRO A 219 68.47 24.90 41.12
N ASP A 220 68.79 23.65 41.48
CA ASP A 220 69.50 23.30 42.70
C ASP A 220 70.91 23.93 42.69
N THR A 221 71.21 24.71 43.72
CA THR A 221 72.56 25.21 44.01
C THR A 221 73.04 24.58 45.31
N HIS A 222 73.93 23.60 45.21
CA HIS A 222 74.75 23.13 46.31
C HIS A 222 76.22 23.05 45.85
N VAL A 223 77.00 23.95 46.45
CA VAL A 223 78.46 23.94 46.75
C VAL A 223 79.42 23.54 45.64
#